data_AF-L9LZP0-F1
#
_entry.id   AF-L9LZP0-F1
#
_cell.length_a   1.000
_cell.length_b   1.000
_cell.length_c   1.000
_cell.angle_alpha   90.00
_cell.angle_beta   90.00
_cell.angle_gamma   90.00
#
_symmetry.space_group_name_H-M   'P 1'
#
loop_
_entity.id
_entity.type
_entity.pdbx_description
1 polymer ?
#
loop_
_entity_poly.entity_id
_entity_poly.type
_entity_poly.pdbx_seq_one_letter_code
_entity_poly.pdbx_strand_id
1 'polypeptide(L)' 'MAYQCAVVDQSTKQCVEWVTSFNWLDFAITGTQSVQICVAIASYFSVCWVLKKSRSAVK' A
#
# COMPACT_ATOMS: atom_id res chain seq x y z
N MET A 1 -3.71 -4.16 11.25
CA MET A 1 -3.00 -5.36 11.74
C MET A 1 -3.95 -6.14 12.62
N ALA A 2 -4.56 -7.20 12.09
CA ALA A 2 -5.57 -7.96 12.81
C ALA A 2 -4.87 -9.05 13.64
N TYR A 3 -4.95 -8.95 14.96
CA TYR A 3 -4.49 -10.01 15.86
C TYR A 3 -5.48 -11.17 15.77
N GLN A 4 -5.00 -12.36 15.38
CA GLN A 4 -5.81 -13.58 15.37
C GLN A 4 -5.49 -14.40 16.62
N CYS A 5 -6.52 -15.00 17.22
CA CYS A 5 -6.33 -15.88 18.35
C CYS A 5 -6.03 -17.31 17.86
N ALA A 6 -4.88 -17.86 18.23
CA ALA A 6 -4.55 -19.27 17.93
C ALA A 6 -5.31 -20.22 18.86
N VAL A 7 -5.35 -19.90 20.15
CA VAL A 7 -5.96 -20.75 21.17
C VAL A 7 -6.85 -19.91 22.08
N VAL A 8 -8.15 -20.22 22.06
CA VAL A 8 -9.15 -19.62 22.94
C VAL A 8 -9.41 -20.57 24.11
N ASP A 9 -9.29 -20.07 25.32
CA ASP A 9 -9.78 -20.76 26.51
C ASP A 9 -11.31 -20.71 26.50
N GLN A 10 -11.93 -21.88 26.40
CA GLN A 10 -13.38 -22.01 26.32
C GLN A 10 -14.10 -21.67 27.64
N SER A 11 -13.38 -21.72 28.76
CA SER A 11 -13.93 -21.45 30.10
C SER A 11 -14.02 -19.96 30.40
N THR A 12 -12.96 -19.21 30.08
CA THR A 12 -12.89 -17.76 30.30
C THR A 12 -13.28 -16.95 29.06
N LYS A 13 -13.40 -17.60 27.90
CA LYS A 13 -13.58 -16.97 26.58
C LYS A 13 -12.48 -15.97 26.24
N GLN A 14 -11.31 -16.12 26.86
CA GLN A 14 -10.15 -15.29 26.60
C GLN A 14 -9.22 -15.97 25.62
N CYS A 15 -8.51 -15.15 24.84
CA CYS A 15 -7.45 -15.64 24.01
C CYS A 15 -6.20 -15.87 24.86
N VAL A 16 -5.71 -17.12 24.89
CA VAL A 16 -4.51 -17.50 25.64
C VAL A 16 -3.27 -17.30 24.79
N GLU A 17 -3.40 -17.46 23.47
CA GLU A 17 -2.30 -17.32 22.54
C GLU A 17 -2.67 -16.43 21.36
N TRP A 18 -1.99 -15.28 21.28
CA TRP A 18 -2.17 -14.31 20.21
C TRP A 18 -1.14 -14.55 19.11
N VAL A 19 -1.61 -14.73 17.88
CA VAL A 19 -0.75 -14.77 16.71
C VAL A 19 -0.64 -13.34 16.18
N THR A 20 0.59 -12.83 16.19
CA THR A 20 0.93 -11.68 15.36
C THR A 20 1.07 -12.19 13.92
N SER A 21 0.07 -11.95 13.08
CA SER A 21 0.21 -12.11 11.64
C SER A 21 1.05 -10.94 11.11
N PHE A 22 2.32 -10.88 11.49
CA PHE A 22 3.27 -9.91 10.99
C PHE A 22 4.08 -10.58 9.89
N ASN A 23 3.67 -10.36 8.64
CA ASN A 23 4.42 -10.82 7.49
C ASN A 23 5.22 -9.64 6.93
N TRP A 24 6.55 -9.74 6.91
CA TRP A 24 7.40 -8.74 6.27
C TRP A 24 7.07 -8.54 4.78
N LEU A 25 6.43 -9.52 4.14
CA LEU A 25 5.91 -9.41 2.78
C LEU A 25 4.72 -8.44 2.66
N ASP A 26 3.98 -8.16 3.73
CA ASP A 26 2.88 -7.18 3.69
C ASP A 26 3.40 -5.74 3.59
N PHE A 27 4.64 -5.50 4.01
CA PHE A 27 5.36 -4.23 3.81
C PHE A 27 6.22 -4.22 2.54
N ALA A 28 6.40 -5.37 1.90
CA ALA A 28 7.17 -5.47 0.68
C ALA A 28 6.33 -4.94 -0.48
N ILE A 29 6.78 -3.84 -1.09
CA ILE A 29 6.24 -3.40 -2.38
C ILE A 29 6.52 -4.53 -3.38
N THR A 30 5.46 -5.16 -3.88
CA THR A 30 5.61 -6.21 -4.89
C THR A 30 6.13 -5.61 -6.19
N GLY A 31 6.75 -6.42 -7.05
CA GLY A 31 7.25 -5.94 -8.35
C GLY A 31 6.16 -5.32 -9.23
N THR A 32 4.90 -5.73 -9.08
CA THR A 32 3.77 -5.13 -9.80
C THR A 32 3.38 -3.77 -9.22
N GLN A 33 3.39 -3.62 -7.89
CA GLN A 33 3.12 -2.34 -7.22
C GLN A 33 4.21 -1.30 -7.53
N SER A 34 5.47 -1.70 -7.61
CA SER A 34 6.56 -0.76 -7.96
C SER A 34 6.40 -0.22 -9.39
N VAL A 35 6.05 -1.08 -10.36
CA VAL A 35 5.77 -0.66 -11.74
C VAL A 35 4.58 0.30 -11.79
N GLN A 36 3.50 0.02 -11.07
CA GLN A 36 2.33 0.91 -10.99
C GLN A 36 2.69 2.28 -10.44
N ILE A 37 3.53 2.36 -9.40
CA ILE A 37 4.02 3.61 -8.83
C ILE A 37 4.87 4.38 -9.85
N CYS A 38 5.79 3.70 -10.55
CA CYS A 38 6.61 4.33 -11.59
C CYS A 38 5.76 4.93 -12.72
N VAL A 39 4.74 4.19 -13.19
CA VAL A 39 3.82 4.67 -14.23
C VAL A 39 3.00 5.87 -13.74
N ALA A 40 2.52 5.85 -12.49
CA ALA A 40 1.78 6.96 -11.90
C ALA A 40 2.62 8.24 -11.77
N ILE A 41 3.88 8.11 -11.37
CA ILE A 41 4.82 9.25 -11.28
C ILE A 41 5.09 9.82 -12.68
N ALA A 42 5.42 8.96 -13.64
CA ALA A 42 5.72 9.38 -15.00
C ALA A 42 4.53 10.12 -15.64
N SER A 43 3.32 9.58 -15.52
CA SER A 43 2.12 10.18 -16.11
C SER A 43 1.79 11.54 -15.48
N TYR A 44 1.95 11.70 -14.17
CA TYR A 44 1.75 12.98 -13.49
C TYR A 44 2.69 14.06 -14.04
N PHE A 45 3.99 13.79 -14.14
CA PHE A 45 4.95 14.75 -14.68
C PHE A 45 4.69 15.06 -16.15
N SER A 46 4.29 14.08 -16.96
CA SER A 46 3.88 14.31 -18.35
C SER A 46 2.69 15.27 -18.45
N VAL A 47 1.64 15.09 -17.64
CA VAL A 47 0.48 15.99 -17.63
C VAL A 47 0.87 17.40 -17.21
N CYS A 48 1.66 17.54 -16.13
CA CYS A 48 2.15 18.84 -15.69
C CYS A 48 2.98 19.54 -16.77
N TRP A 49 3.82 18.81 -17.51
CA TRP A 49 4.56 19.36 -18.63
C TRP A 49 3.61 19.89 -19.70
N VAL A 50 2.64 19.08 -20.14
CA VAL A 50 1.68 19.46 -21.18
C VAL A 50 0.92 20.71 -20.77
N LEU A 51 0.42 20.78 -19.54
CA LEU A 51 -0.26 21.96 -19.00
C LEU A 51 0.65 23.19 -18.94
N LYS A 52 1.93 23.01 -18.60
CA LYS A 52 2.91 24.11 -18.62
C LYS A 52 3.15 24.61 -20.04
N LYS A 53 3.29 23.71 -21.02
CA LYS A 53 3.51 24.07 -22.42
C LYS A 53 2.28 24.71 -23.06
N SER A 54 1.09 24.21 -22.79
CA SER A 54 -0.16 24.80 -23.29
C SER A 54 -0.35 26.22 -22.73
N ARG A 55 -0.06 26.45 -21.45
CA ARG A 55 -0.08 27.79 -20.86
C ARG A 55 0.92 28.75 -21.53
N SER A 56 2.10 28.27 -21.91
CA SER A 56 3.09 29.09 -22.64
C SER A 56 2.67 29.40 -24.08
N ALA A 57 1.92 28.53 -24.74
CA ALA A 57 1.47 28.72 -26.12
C ALA A 57 0.25 29.65 -26.26
N VAL A 58 -0.49 29.89 -25.18
CA VAL A 58 -1.69 30.76 -25.15
C VAL A 58 -1.34 32.22 -24.78
N LYS A 59 -0.07 32.53 -24.49
CA LYS A 59 0.41 33.91 -24.37
C LYS A 59 0.94 34.41 -25.70
#